data_AF-A0A4Q2YL98-F1
#
_entry.id   AF-A0A4Q2YL98-F1
#
_cell.length_a   1.000
_cell.length_b   1.000
_cell.length_c   1.000
_cell.angle_alpha   90.00
_cell.angle_beta   90.00
_cell.angle_gamma   90.00
#
_symmetry.space_group_name_H-M   'P 1'
#
loop_
_entity.id
_entity.type
_entity.pdbx_description
1 polymer ?
#
loop_
_entity_poly.entity_id
_entity_poly.type
_entity_poly.pdbx_seq_one_letter_code
_entity_poly.pdbx_strand_id
1 'polypeptide(L)'
;MIIKRNILTDGLVILAVPALLSGLLTSAFAGVVIPGLIASELEPELKGAVLIEELNCAACHAGDAALAERSKKAPRLAEVGSRVNPKYLESFIRDPHAAKPGTTMPDPLTRLGDEERGEAALSITHFLLSLKRNDFAPEPPDAVAAKLGERLFHSRGCAACHSPRDAAGTELLPETSAPLGALEGKYSVRSLIDFLREPHVSRPSGRMPDMRLAGRDLERIAHYLLRETRVPGHLAYTMWRGTVWEGLESDGVEAERGGYVEDFAAESLGKLQHHTALKFEGWLNVPHSGRYTFFLEMNGGSLRVDGREVVAQDPSDRRGVRNLEGSSELAAGWRRIELIYFHTGEEPKFSLTMEGPQFARQPIPPAMLSVSNEPIPAFEPLSVDPGLAVRGREMFGALGCANCHDDLGVAAKPATPLAKLDASRGCLSEAAGAWPRFDLNGGQRDLIAKALPRTEKPLDDRQRLNKTLVTFNCIACHERDGLGGIAPGRNAYFTGTHGSLGDQGRLPPPLSHVGAKLRPEWIAEVLLRGKRQRDYLDAAMPQFGAANVGHLVDLFGRVDSLEEVTFPRIA
;
A
#
# COMPACT_ATOMS: atom_id res chain seq x y z
N MET A 1 10.04 13.34 -80.32
CA MET A 1 11.00 14.47 -80.39
C MET A 1 11.17 14.99 -78.96
N ILE A 2 12.17 14.48 -78.20
CA ILE A 2 13.39 15.20 -77.73
C ILE A 2 12.98 16.50 -76.98
N ILE A 3 13.23 16.76 -75.69
CA ILE A 3 14.51 16.72 -74.94
C ILE A 3 14.26 16.58 -73.43
N LYS A 4 15.19 15.85 -72.78
CA LYS A 4 15.40 15.58 -71.35
C LYS A 4 15.70 16.83 -70.51
N ARG A 5 15.42 16.77 -69.20
CA ARG A 5 16.25 17.45 -68.18
C ARG A 5 16.51 16.53 -67.00
N ASN A 6 17.81 16.38 -66.70
CA ASN A 6 18.38 15.55 -65.64
C ASN A 6 18.29 16.23 -64.27
N ILE A 7 17.98 15.39 -63.28
CA ILE A 7 18.59 15.21 -61.96
C ILE A 7 19.68 16.21 -61.55
N LEU A 8 19.50 16.85 -60.39
CA LEU A 8 20.56 17.15 -59.44
C LEU A 8 20.05 16.84 -58.02
N THR A 9 20.89 16.11 -57.31
CA THR A 9 20.77 15.56 -55.96
C THR A 9 21.09 16.63 -54.91
N ASP A 10 20.21 16.84 -53.93
CA ASP A 10 20.56 17.52 -52.68
C ASP A 10 20.45 16.53 -51.52
N GLY A 11 21.61 16.17 -50.97
CA GLY A 11 21.74 15.43 -49.74
C GLY A 11 21.60 16.37 -48.55
N LEU A 12 20.58 16.14 -47.72
CA LEU A 12 20.46 16.79 -46.43
C LEU A 12 21.14 15.91 -45.37
N VAL A 13 22.30 16.36 -44.91
CA VAL A 13 23.01 15.81 -43.76
C VAL A 13 22.20 16.14 -42.50
N ILE A 14 21.56 15.12 -41.92
CA ILE A 14 20.94 15.23 -40.59
C ILE A 14 22.06 15.09 -39.55
N LEU A 15 22.52 16.23 -39.03
CA LEU A 15 23.35 16.27 -37.83
C LEU A 15 22.51 15.84 -36.63
N ALA A 16 22.78 14.63 -36.13
CA ALA A 16 22.24 14.15 -34.86
C ALA A 16 22.86 14.95 -33.70
N VAL A 17 22.08 15.85 -33.11
CA VAL A 17 22.38 16.46 -31.81
C VAL A 17 22.01 15.44 -30.74
N PRO A 18 22.92 15.02 -29.85
CA PRO A 18 22.56 14.14 -28.75
C PRO A 18 21.69 14.94 -27.78
N ALA A 19 20.41 14.56 -27.70
CA ALA A 19 19.53 15.04 -26.66
C ALA A 19 20.07 14.56 -25.30
N LEU A 20 20.72 15.46 -24.57
CA LEU A 20 20.87 15.32 -23.12
C LEU A 20 19.46 15.30 -22.52
N LEU A 21 18.91 14.11 -22.31
CA LEU A 21 17.86 13.89 -21.31
C LEU A 21 18.51 14.08 -19.93
N SER A 22 18.70 15.33 -19.53
CA SER A 22 18.77 15.66 -18.11
C SER A 22 17.41 15.34 -17.54
N GLY A 23 17.34 14.25 -16.76
CA GLY A 23 16.14 13.87 -16.02
C GLY A 23 15.70 15.02 -15.13
N LEU A 24 14.60 15.67 -15.53
CA LEU A 24 13.77 16.44 -14.61
C LEU A 24 13.09 15.43 -13.69
N LEU A 25 13.80 15.03 -12.64
CA LEU A 25 13.18 14.51 -11.43
C LEU A 25 12.33 15.65 -10.86
N THR A 26 11.06 15.71 -11.25
CA THR A 26 10.07 16.49 -10.50
C THR A 26 9.97 15.86 -9.12
N SER A 27 10.66 16.46 -8.15
CA SER A 27 10.48 16.23 -6.72
C SER A 27 9.06 16.66 -6.34
N ALA A 28 8.08 15.79 -6.60
CA ALA A 28 6.65 16.07 -6.49
C ALA A 28 6.10 15.86 -5.07
N PHE A 29 6.88 16.11 -4.03
CA PHE A 29 6.34 16.31 -2.69
C PHE A 29 7.14 17.42 -2.02
N ALA A 30 6.60 18.64 -2.04
CA ALA A 30 7.12 19.73 -1.24
C ALA A 30 6.29 19.80 0.06
N GLY A 31 6.67 19.06 1.10
CA GLY A 31 5.99 19.15 2.40
C GLY A 31 5.58 17.82 3.02
N VAL A 32 5.42 17.83 4.35
CA VAL A 32 4.78 16.76 5.11
C VAL A 32 3.31 16.62 4.70
N VAL A 33 2.79 15.39 4.55
CA VAL A 33 1.40 15.17 4.13
C VAL A 33 0.50 14.79 5.30
N ILE A 34 -0.48 15.66 5.59
CA ILE A 34 -1.61 15.39 6.49
C ILE A 34 -2.90 15.59 5.66
N PRO A 35 -3.52 14.52 5.14
CA PRO A 35 -4.55 14.63 4.10
C PRO A 35 -5.72 15.54 4.46
N GLY A 36 -6.24 15.41 5.69
CA GLY A 36 -7.36 16.24 6.13
C GLY A 36 -7.03 17.72 6.22
N LEU A 37 -5.75 18.07 6.44
CA LEU A 37 -5.33 19.47 6.53
C LEU A 37 -5.43 20.17 5.17
N ILE A 38 -5.00 19.47 4.11
CA ILE A 38 -4.95 19.97 2.72
C ILE A 38 -6.35 20.32 2.22
N ALA A 39 -7.33 19.47 2.52
CA ALA A 39 -8.70 19.58 2.01
C ALA A 39 -9.66 20.36 2.93
N SER A 40 -9.20 20.87 4.08
CA SER A 40 -10.06 21.52 5.08
C SER A 40 -10.19 23.02 4.93
N GLU A 41 -11.35 23.56 5.30
CA GLU A 41 -11.61 24.98 5.51
C GLU A 41 -11.34 25.44 6.96
N LEU A 42 -10.37 24.79 7.61
CA LEU A 42 -10.00 25.11 9.00
C LEU A 42 -9.19 26.42 9.07
N GLU A 43 -9.42 27.23 10.12
CA GLU A 43 -8.68 28.47 10.37
C GLU A 43 -7.15 28.25 10.42
N PRO A 44 -6.32 29.17 9.91
CA PRO A 44 -4.87 29.00 9.81
C PRO A 44 -4.18 28.60 11.13
N GLU A 45 -4.58 29.17 12.26
CA GLU A 45 -3.98 28.84 13.56
C GLU A 45 -4.34 27.43 14.02
N LEU A 46 -5.54 26.95 13.72
CA LEU A 46 -5.94 25.57 14.00
C LEU A 46 -5.24 24.60 13.05
N LYS A 47 -5.03 24.98 11.79
CA LYS A 47 -4.21 24.20 10.85
C LYS A 47 -2.77 24.04 11.37
N GLY A 48 -2.19 25.12 11.88
CA GLY A 48 -0.88 25.08 12.56
C GLY A 48 -0.89 24.21 13.82
N ALA A 49 -1.94 24.24 14.63
CA ALA A 49 -2.07 23.37 15.80
C ALA A 49 -2.12 21.88 15.42
N VAL A 50 -2.82 21.52 14.33
CA VAL A 50 -2.79 20.15 13.79
C VAL A 50 -1.37 19.76 13.39
N LEU A 51 -0.61 20.63 12.73
CA LEU A 51 0.79 20.36 12.37
C LEU A 51 1.66 20.13 13.60
N ILE A 52 1.56 20.98 14.64
CA ILE A 52 2.33 20.83 15.87
C ILE A 52 2.06 19.48 16.55
N GLU A 53 0.79 19.06 16.60
CA GLU A 53 0.39 17.78 17.19
C GLU A 53 0.78 16.57 16.32
N GLU A 54 0.62 16.65 14.99
CA GLU A 54 0.95 15.56 14.05
C GLU A 54 2.45 15.34 13.84
N LEU A 55 3.25 16.39 13.96
CA LEU A 55 4.72 16.33 13.93
C LEU A 55 5.31 16.02 15.30
N ASN A 56 4.45 15.88 16.32
CA ASN A 56 4.80 15.53 17.69
C ASN A 56 5.86 16.46 18.29
N CYS A 57 5.70 17.78 18.12
CA CYS A 57 6.65 18.76 18.66
C CYS A 57 6.85 18.59 20.17
N ALA A 58 5.81 18.14 20.89
CA ALA A 58 5.83 17.88 22.33
C ALA A 58 6.85 16.81 22.76
N ALA A 59 7.28 15.92 21.86
CA ALA A 59 8.30 14.92 22.17
C ALA A 59 9.69 15.52 22.43
N CYS A 60 10.00 16.65 21.79
CA CYS A 60 11.29 17.33 21.92
C CYS A 60 11.18 18.71 22.59
N HIS A 61 9.97 19.25 22.71
CA HIS A 61 9.70 20.54 23.33
C HIS A 61 8.68 20.39 24.45
N ALA A 62 9.11 20.67 25.69
CA ALA A 62 8.24 20.54 26.85
C ALA A 62 7.08 21.53 26.75
N GLY A 63 5.86 21.01 26.64
CA GLY A 63 4.62 21.78 26.72
C GLY A 63 3.79 21.37 27.93
N ASP A 64 2.56 21.86 28.01
CA ASP A 64 1.61 21.37 29.00
C ASP A 64 1.25 19.88 28.77
N ALA A 65 0.74 19.22 29.82
CA ALA A 65 0.34 17.82 29.74
C ALA A 65 -0.75 17.58 28.67
N ALA A 66 -1.57 18.59 28.41
CA ALA A 66 -2.68 18.49 27.48
C ALA A 66 -2.22 18.45 26.02
N LEU A 67 -1.16 19.18 25.66
CA LEU A 67 -0.51 19.12 24.36
C LEU A 67 0.19 17.78 24.15
N ALA A 68 0.90 17.28 25.17
CA ALA A 68 1.55 15.98 25.11
C ALA A 68 0.53 14.84 24.89
N GLU A 69 -0.62 14.90 25.56
CA GLU A 69 -1.70 13.92 25.41
C GLU A 69 -2.32 13.92 24.00
N ARG A 70 -2.51 15.11 23.42
CA ARG A 70 -3.09 15.28 22.07
C ARG A 70 -2.11 14.98 20.92
N SER A 71 -0.81 15.07 21.19
CA SER A 71 0.23 14.89 20.17
C SER A 71 0.30 13.44 19.68
N LYS A 72 0.66 13.29 18.40
CA LYS A 72 0.74 11.99 17.74
C LYS A 72 1.88 11.16 18.32
N LYS A 73 1.54 10.01 18.88
CA LYS A 73 2.49 8.99 19.33
C LYS A 73 3.14 8.32 18.11
N ALA A 74 4.45 8.13 18.17
CA ALA A 74 5.18 7.48 17.10
C ALA A 74 4.81 5.98 16.98
N PRO A 75 5.11 5.34 15.83
CA PRO A 75 4.94 3.90 15.69
C PRO A 75 5.79 3.12 16.72
N ARG A 76 5.22 2.04 17.26
CA ARG A 76 5.94 1.11 18.13
C ARG A 76 6.96 0.31 17.34
N LEU A 77 8.18 0.22 17.89
CA LEU A 77 9.34 -0.40 17.27
C LEU A 77 9.71 -1.76 17.87
N ALA A 78 9.18 -2.15 19.03
CA ALA A 78 9.53 -3.39 19.73
C ALA A 78 9.44 -4.66 18.83
N GLU A 79 8.52 -4.64 17.86
CA GLU A 79 8.32 -5.72 16.90
C GLU A 79 8.46 -5.26 15.45
N VAL A 80 9.23 -4.20 15.18
CA VAL A 80 9.38 -3.70 13.79
C VAL A 80 10.08 -4.71 12.89
N GLY A 81 11.04 -5.48 13.44
CA GLY A 81 11.85 -6.40 12.66
C GLY A 81 11.08 -7.52 11.98
N SER A 82 10.00 -8.02 12.58
CA SER A 82 9.14 -9.05 11.96
C SER A 82 8.12 -8.49 10.96
N ARG A 83 7.97 -7.16 10.87
CA ARG A 83 6.90 -6.51 10.08
C ARG A 83 7.40 -5.69 8.90
N VAL A 84 8.69 -5.35 8.87
CA VAL A 84 9.26 -4.45 7.87
C VAL A 84 10.55 -5.05 7.32
N ASN A 85 10.71 -4.97 6.01
CA ASN A 85 11.93 -5.39 5.32
C ASN A 85 13.16 -4.68 5.92
N PRO A 86 14.20 -5.41 6.38
CA PRO A 86 15.44 -4.84 6.90
C PRO A 86 16.08 -3.77 6.01
N LYS A 87 16.11 -4.01 4.68
CA LYS A 87 16.70 -3.07 3.73
C LYS A 87 15.93 -1.76 3.63
N TYR A 88 14.59 -1.84 3.68
CA TYR A 88 13.75 -0.64 3.75
C TYR A 88 13.91 0.08 5.09
N LEU A 89 14.03 -0.67 6.20
CA LEU A 89 14.22 -0.07 7.52
C LEU A 89 15.52 0.75 7.58
N GLU A 90 16.61 0.19 7.07
CA GLU A 90 17.90 0.89 6.97
C GLU A 90 17.79 2.13 6.07
N SER A 91 17.23 2.01 4.87
CA SER A 91 17.10 3.15 3.94
C SER A 91 16.21 4.26 4.53
N PHE A 92 15.13 3.88 5.20
CA PHE A 92 14.22 4.82 5.85
C PHE A 92 14.84 5.51 7.07
N ILE A 93 15.68 4.83 7.85
CA ILE A 93 16.44 5.49 8.94
C ILE A 93 17.49 6.43 8.37
N ARG A 94 18.16 6.03 7.28
CA ARG A 94 19.20 6.83 6.63
C ARG A 94 18.65 8.10 6.00
N ASP A 95 17.52 8.03 5.31
CA ASP A 95 16.84 9.17 4.71
C ASP A 95 15.32 8.93 4.64
N PRO A 96 14.58 9.35 5.68
CA PRO A 96 13.13 9.14 5.75
C PRO A 96 12.36 9.78 4.58
N HIS A 97 12.81 10.95 4.12
CA HIS A 97 12.09 11.76 3.14
C HIS A 97 12.32 11.25 1.71
N ALA A 98 13.51 10.72 1.42
CA ALA A 98 13.76 10.00 0.17
C ALA A 98 13.03 8.65 0.13
N ALA A 99 13.06 7.88 1.22
CA ALA A 99 12.45 6.55 1.29
C ALA A 99 10.91 6.59 1.40
N LYS A 100 10.35 7.66 1.98
CA LYS A 100 8.90 7.92 1.99
C LYS A 100 8.65 9.43 1.96
N PRO A 101 8.49 10.02 0.77
CA PRO A 101 8.10 11.42 0.62
C PRO A 101 6.82 11.75 1.39
N GLY A 102 6.78 12.94 2.00
CA GLY A 102 5.64 13.40 2.81
C GLY A 102 5.49 12.73 4.18
N THR A 103 6.47 11.94 4.64
CA THR A 103 6.45 11.32 5.97
C THR A 103 6.45 12.36 7.11
N THR A 104 5.79 12.04 8.23
CA THR A 104 5.84 12.85 9.46
C THR A 104 7.04 12.51 10.34
N MET A 105 7.84 11.50 9.99
CA MET A 105 9.10 11.20 10.69
C MET A 105 10.17 12.19 10.22
N PRO A 106 10.81 12.95 11.12
CA PRO A 106 11.89 13.83 10.71
C PRO A 106 13.12 13.03 10.31
N ASP A 107 14.04 13.64 9.58
CA ASP A 107 15.42 13.16 9.44
C ASP A 107 16.17 13.49 10.74
N PRO A 108 16.55 12.49 11.57
CA PRO A 108 17.26 12.73 12.82
C PRO A 108 18.79 12.78 12.62
N LEU A 109 19.30 12.51 11.41
CA LEU A 109 20.72 12.31 11.11
C LEU A 109 21.36 13.54 10.45
N THR A 110 20.73 14.70 10.53
CA THR A 110 21.17 15.97 9.90
C THR A 110 22.56 16.43 10.30
N ARG A 111 23.08 15.97 11.44
CA ARG A 111 24.41 16.30 11.97
C ARG A 111 25.54 15.39 11.49
N LEU A 112 25.22 14.33 10.75
CA LEU A 112 26.16 13.29 10.34
C LEU A 112 26.51 13.44 8.85
N GLY A 113 27.76 13.13 8.49
CA GLY A 113 28.18 12.98 7.10
C GLY A 113 27.61 11.71 6.46
N ASP A 114 27.66 11.60 5.13
CA ASP A 114 27.00 10.51 4.39
C ASP A 114 27.42 9.09 4.79
N GLU A 115 28.70 8.91 5.15
CA GLU A 115 29.27 7.65 5.65
C GLU A 115 28.72 7.34 7.05
N GLU A 116 28.83 8.29 7.98
CA GLU A 116 28.30 8.17 9.35
C GLU A 116 26.78 7.93 9.36
N ARG A 117 26.04 8.52 8.41
CA ARG A 117 24.60 8.25 8.22
C ARG A 117 24.35 6.79 7.87
N GLY A 118 25.18 6.21 7.00
CA GLY A 118 25.12 4.79 6.65
C GLY A 118 25.40 3.89 7.85
N GLU A 119 26.48 4.16 8.59
CA GLU A 119 26.84 3.41 9.79
C GLU A 119 25.77 3.50 10.89
N ALA A 120 25.20 4.69 11.08
CA ALA A 120 24.10 4.93 12.02
C ALA A 120 22.86 4.12 11.65
N ALA A 121 22.44 4.21 10.39
CA ALA A 121 21.25 3.52 9.90
C ALA A 121 21.41 2.00 9.99
N LEU A 122 22.57 1.47 9.60
CA LEU A 122 22.88 0.05 9.71
C LEU A 122 22.88 -0.41 11.17
N SER A 123 23.61 0.29 12.06
CA SER A 123 23.69 -0.07 13.48
C SER A 123 22.31 -0.05 14.15
N ILE A 124 21.52 1.01 13.92
CA ILE A 124 20.15 1.11 14.45
C ILE A 124 19.27 0.00 13.87
N THR A 125 19.40 -0.34 12.59
CA THR A 125 18.66 -1.47 11.99
C THR A 125 18.98 -2.78 12.71
N HIS A 126 20.26 -3.08 12.95
CA HIS A 126 20.68 -4.25 13.73
C HIS A 126 20.10 -4.25 15.15
N PHE A 127 20.08 -3.09 15.83
CA PHE A 127 19.43 -2.96 17.13
C PHE A 127 17.95 -3.31 17.06
N LEU A 128 17.21 -2.73 16.12
CA LEU A 128 15.77 -2.97 15.98
C LEU A 128 15.44 -4.43 15.63
N LEU A 129 16.28 -5.07 14.82
CA LEU A 129 16.14 -6.50 14.48
C LEU A 129 16.52 -7.42 15.65
N SER A 130 17.28 -6.94 16.63
CA SER A 130 17.64 -7.72 17.83
C SER A 130 16.52 -7.82 18.87
N LEU A 131 15.50 -6.95 18.79
CA LEU A 131 14.46 -6.83 19.82
C LEU A 131 13.51 -8.03 19.87
N LYS A 132 13.21 -8.62 18.72
CA LYS A 132 12.37 -9.81 18.57
C LYS A 132 12.87 -10.59 17.36
N ARG A 133 12.70 -11.91 17.40
CA ARG A 133 13.02 -12.79 16.27
C ARG A 133 12.35 -12.27 14.99
N ASN A 134 13.15 -12.07 13.95
CA ASN A 134 12.71 -11.68 12.63
C ASN A 134 12.37 -12.93 11.79
N ASP A 135 11.12 -13.07 11.37
CA ASP A 135 10.62 -14.07 10.42
C ASP A 135 10.11 -13.44 9.11
N PHE A 136 10.49 -12.19 8.83
CA PHE A 136 10.13 -11.50 7.60
C PHE A 136 10.67 -12.25 6.38
N ALA A 137 9.79 -12.55 5.44
CA ALA A 137 10.12 -13.02 4.11
C ALA A 137 9.07 -12.49 3.13
N PRO A 138 9.46 -11.97 1.95
CA PRO A 138 8.49 -11.62 0.92
C PRO A 138 7.87 -12.88 0.32
N GLU A 139 6.57 -12.84 0.08
CA GLU A 139 5.82 -13.90 -0.61
C GLU A 139 5.36 -13.43 -1.99
N PRO A 140 5.21 -14.35 -2.98
CA PRO A 140 4.67 -13.96 -4.28
C PRO A 140 3.22 -13.49 -4.12
N PRO A 141 2.82 -12.39 -4.78
CA PRO A 141 1.43 -11.95 -4.74
C PRO A 141 0.53 -12.90 -5.54
N ASP A 142 -0.67 -13.19 -5.01
CA ASP A 142 -1.74 -13.84 -5.75
C ASP A 142 -2.41 -12.81 -6.68
N ALA A 143 -2.23 -12.98 -7.99
CA ALA A 143 -2.77 -12.09 -9.01
C ALA A 143 -4.31 -12.04 -9.05
N VAL A 144 -4.98 -13.15 -8.73
CA VAL A 144 -6.45 -13.22 -8.65
C VAL A 144 -6.93 -12.43 -7.43
N ALA A 145 -6.29 -12.65 -6.28
CA ALA A 145 -6.59 -11.91 -5.07
C ALA A 145 -6.32 -10.41 -5.24
N ALA A 146 -5.22 -10.04 -5.92
CA ALA A 146 -4.88 -8.66 -6.24
C ALA A 146 -5.95 -7.97 -7.09
N LYS A 147 -6.49 -8.63 -8.13
CA LYS A 147 -7.57 -8.08 -8.96
C LYS A 147 -8.85 -7.81 -8.15
N LEU A 148 -9.20 -8.71 -7.22
CA LEU A 148 -10.33 -8.51 -6.32
C LEU A 148 -10.03 -7.42 -5.28
N GLY A 149 -8.79 -7.36 -4.80
CA GLY A 149 -8.29 -6.38 -3.85
C GLY A 149 -8.32 -4.95 -4.38
N GLU A 150 -8.09 -4.76 -5.68
CA GLU A 150 -8.22 -3.46 -6.34
C GLU A 150 -9.64 -2.89 -6.17
N ARG A 151 -10.65 -3.71 -6.47
CA ARG A 151 -12.06 -3.30 -6.34
C ARG A 151 -12.38 -2.94 -4.89
N LEU A 152 -11.92 -3.76 -3.95
CA LEU A 152 -12.12 -3.55 -2.52
C LEU A 152 -11.41 -2.28 -2.02
N PHE A 153 -10.16 -2.05 -2.42
CA PHE A 153 -9.41 -0.84 -2.05
C PHE A 153 -10.16 0.42 -2.49
N HIS A 154 -10.71 0.41 -3.71
CA HIS A 154 -11.49 1.51 -4.23
C HIS A 154 -12.83 1.70 -3.51
N SER A 155 -13.62 0.65 -3.29
CA SER A 155 -15.00 0.79 -2.77
C SER A 155 -15.11 0.79 -1.23
N ARG A 156 -14.17 0.18 -0.51
CA ARG A 156 -14.24 0.03 0.97
C ARG A 156 -13.82 1.29 1.73
N GLY A 157 -13.39 2.34 1.03
CA GLY A 157 -13.02 3.63 1.61
C GLY A 157 -11.51 3.89 1.74
N CYS A 158 -10.64 2.97 1.32
CA CYS A 158 -9.19 3.21 1.32
C CYS A 158 -8.84 4.38 0.39
N ALA A 159 -9.50 4.45 -0.77
CA ALA A 159 -9.39 5.54 -1.74
C ALA A 159 -10.01 6.88 -1.28
N ALA A 160 -10.53 6.99 -0.05
CA ALA A 160 -10.88 8.29 0.53
C ALA A 160 -9.65 9.01 1.12
N CYS A 161 -8.67 8.24 1.62
CA CYS A 161 -7.45 8.77 2.24
C CYS A 161 -6.20 8.50 1.38
N HIS A 162 -6.12 7.35 0.73
CA HIS A 162 -5.01 6.98 -0.14
C HIS A 162 -5.32 7.28 -1.60
N SER A 163 -4.30 7.38 -2.44
CA SER A 163 -4.52 7.62 -3.86
C SER A 163 -5.12 6.37 -4.49
N PRO A 164 -6.23 6.48 -5.25
CA PRO A 164 -6.62 5.41 -6.16
C PRO A 164 -5.52 5.23 -7.22
N ARG A 165 -5.46 4.04 -7.81
CA ARG A 165 -4.50 3.72 -8.86
C ARG A 165 -5.22 3.21 -10.10
N ASP A 166 -4.65 3.48 -11.26
CA ASP A 166 -5.10 2.87 -12.52
C ASP A 166 -4.65 1.41 -12.64
N ALA A 167 -5.01 0.77 -13.75
CA ALA A 167 -4.63 -0.60 -14.06
C ALA A 167 -3.10 -0.80 -14.20
N ALA A 168 -2.35 0.26 -14.52
CA ALA A 168 -0.88 0.24 -14.55
C ALA A 168 -0.25 0.49 -13.17
N GLY A 169 -1.07 0.82 -12.17
CA GLY A 169 -0.64 1.11 -10.81
C GLY A 169 -0.17 2.52 -10.53
N THR A 170 -0.39 3.43 -11.47
CA THR A 170 -0.08 4.85 -11.31
C THR A 170 -1.05 5.48 -10.33
N GLU A 171 -0.55 6.23 -9.36
CA GLU A 171 -1.37 7.00 -8.44
C GLU A 171 -2.08 8.16 -9.17
N LEU A 172 -3.41 8.23 -9.06
CA LEU A 172 -4.23 9.21 -9.79
C LEU A 172 -4.44 10.53 -9.03
N LEU A 173 -4.38 10.52 -7.70
CA LEU A 173 -4.64 11.67 -6.84
C LEU A 173 -3.56 11.84 -5.74
N PRO A 174 -2.25 11.79 -6.05
CA PRO A 174 -1.19 11.76 -5.05
C PRO A 174 -1.17 13.00 -4.13
N GLU A 175 -1.41 14.20 -4.70
CA GLU A 175 -1.30 15.48 -3.97
C GLU A 175 -2.29 15.65 -2.81
N THR A 176 -3.42 14.94 -2.84
CA THR A 176 -4.46 15.01 -1.80
C THR A 176 -4.60 13.69 -1.04
N SER A 177 -3.59 12.82 -1.13
CA SER A 177 -3.62 11.47 -0.57
C SER A 177 -2.50 11.26 0.45
N ALA A 178 -2.77 10.44 1.46
CA ALA A 178 -1.71 9.86 2.27
C ALA A 178 -0.85 8.95 1.38
N PRO A 179 0.45 9.25 1.21
CA PRO A 179 1.30 8.47 0.32
C PRO A 179 1.51 7.06 0.88
N LEU A 180 1.31 6.06 0.03
CA LEU A 180 1.64 4.67 0.33
C LEU A 180 3.13 4.42 0.07
N GLY A 181 3.64 4.93 -1.06
CA GLY A 181 4.98 4.63 -1.56
C GLY A 181 5.07 3.22 -2.18
N ALA A 182 6.29 2.76 -2.42
CA ALA A 182 6.62 1.42 -2.88
C ALA A 182 6.50 0.41 -1.72
N LEU A 183 5.29 -0.12 -1.48
CA LEU A 183 5.00 -1.01 -0.36
C LEU A 183 5.67 -2.39 -0.52
N GLU A 184 5.90 -2.84 -1.74
CA GLU A 184 6.59 -4.07 -2.12
C GLU A 184 8.03 -4.14 -1.59
N GLY A 185 8.69 -2.99 -1.43
CA GLY A 185 10.00 -2.90 -0.80
C GLY A 185 9.95 -2.98 0.72
N LYS A 186 8.78 -2.76 1.33
CA LYS A 186 8.61 -2.52 2.77
C LYS A 186 7.95 -3.67 3.52
N TYR A 187 6.87 -4.22 2.98
CA TYR A 187 6.03 -5.21 3.64
C TYR A 187 6.07 -6.54 2.90
N SER A 188 5.92 -7.63 3.64
CA SER A 188 5.48 -8.92 3.11
C SER A 188 3.95 -8.98 3.06
N VAL A 189 3.37 -9.95 2.35
CA VAL A 189 1.92 -10.14 2.30
C VAL A 189 1.38 -10.36 3.71
N ARG A 190 1.99 -11.27 4.46
CA ARG A 190 1.59 -11.56 5.85
C ARG A 190 1.64 -10.32 6.74
N SER A 191 2.77 -9.61 6.75
CA SER A 191 2.94 -8.43 7.62
C SER A 191 2.01 -7.27 7.26
N LEU A 192 1.66 -7.10 5.99
CA LEU A 192 0.66 -6.11 5.57
C LEU A 192 -0.76 -6.51 6.00
N ILE A 193 -1.13 -7.79 5.88
CA ILE A 193 -2.43 -8.30 6.37
C ILE A 193 -2.57 -8.02 7.87
N ASP A 194 -1.54 -8.35 8.66
CA ASP A 194 -1.54 -8.13 10.11
C ASP A 194 -1.66 -6.62 10.44
N PHE A 195 -0.94 -5.77 9.70
CA PHE A 195 -1.04 -4.32 9.86
C PHE A 195 -2.44 -3.77 9.50
N LEU A 196 -3.06 -4.24 8.42
CA LEU A 196 -4.39 -3.79 7.99
C LEU A 196 -5.49 -4.26 8.95
N ARG A 197 -5.30 -5.42 9.60
CA ARG A 197 -6.23 -5.98 10.57
C ARG A 197 -6.30 -5.17 11.86
N GLU A 198 -5.14 -4.80 12.40
CA GLU A 198 -5.06 -4.08 13.69
C GLU A 198 -3.97 -3.00 13.68
N PRO A 199 -4.11 -1.93 12.88
CA PRO A 199 -3.06 -0.93 12.70
C PRO A 199 -2.65 -0.24 14.00
N HIS A 200 -3.58 -0.11 14.95
CA HIS A 200 -3.38 0.55 16.25
C HIS A 200 -2.37 -0.16 17.15
N VAL A 201 -2.17 -1.47 16.99
CA VAL A 201 -1.16 -2.22 17.75
C VAL A 201 0.23 -1.63 17.51
N SER A 202 0.50 -1.23 16.26
CA SER A 202 1.77 -0.63 15.86
C SER A 202 1.75 0.89 15.76
N ARG A 203 0.58 1.50 15.51
CA ARG A 203 0.39 2.94 15.34
C ARG A 203 -0.74 3.43 16.26
N PRO A 204 -0.48 3.62 17.56
CA PRO A 204 -1.52 3.85 18.56
C PRO A 204 -2.34 5.13 18.33
N SER A 205 -1.80 6.11 17.60
CA SER A 205 -2.51 7.33 17.23
C SER A 205 -3.57 7.16 16.13
N GLY A 206 -3.76 5.98 15.54
CA GLY A 206 -4.95 5.69 14.73
C GLY A 206 -5.06 6.38 13.37
N ARG A 207 -4.07 7.17 12.91
CA ARG A 207 -4.15 7.86 11.59
C ARG A 207 -4.34 6.90 10.41
N MET A 208 -3.89 5.64 10.55
CA MET A 208 -4.41 4.52 9.78
C MET A 208 -5.46 3.80 10.65
N PRO A 209 -6.75 3.85 10.29
CA PRO A 209 -7.81 3.23 11.07
C PRO A 209 -7.94 1.73 10.79
N ASP A 210 -8.56 1.02 11.72
CA ASP A 210 -9.11 -0.30 11.46
C ASP A 210 -10.41 -0.15 10.64
N MET A 211 -10.42 -0.72 9.43
CA MET A 211 -11.57 -0.66 8.51
C MET A 211 -12.61 -1.76 8.79
N ARG A 212 -12.33 -2.67 9.75
CA ARG A 212 -13.16 -3.80 10.17
C ARG A 212 -13.64 -4.69 9.03
N LEU A 213 -12.77 -4.87 8.05
CA LEU A 213 -13.04 -5.75 6.91
C LEU A 213 -12.83 -7.21 7.28
N ALA A 214 -13.51 -8.11 6.57
CA ALA A 214 -13.31 -9.54 6.72
C ALA A 214 -11.87 -9.95 6.35
N GLY A 215 -11.34 -11.00 6.98
CA GLY A 215 -9.96 -11.44 6.77
C GLY A 215 -9.58 -11.66 5.30
N ARG A 216 -10.49 -12.25 4.50
CA ARG A 216 -10.30 -12.47 3.07
C ARG A 216 -10.24 -11.17 2.26
N ASP A 217 -10.97 -10.14 2.66
CA ASP A 217 -10.93 -8.83 2.01
C ASP A 217 -9.61 -8.11 2.31
N LEU A 218 -9.10 -8.22 3.55
CA LEU A 218 -7.78 -7.72 3.93
C LEU A 218 -6.65 -8.39 3.14
N GLU A 219 -6.71 -9.72 3.00
CA GLU A 219 -5.76 -10.52 2.20
C GLU A 219 -5.73 -10.06 0.74
N ARG A 220 -6.91 -9.92 0.11
CA ARG A 220 -7.03 -9.42 -1.27
C ARG A 220 -6.44 -8.02 -1.42
N ILE A 221 -6.76 -7.10 -0.50
CA ILE A 221 -6.20 -5.74 -0.52
C ILE A 221 -4.68 -5.78 -0.35
N ALA A 222 -4.14 -6.65 0.52
CA ALA A 222 -2.70 -6.78 0.69
C ALA A 222 -2.02 -7.28 -0.60
N HIS A 223 -2.57 -8.31 -1.26
CA HIS A 223 -2.08 -8.76 -2.56
C HIS A 223 -2.14 -7.67 -3.63
N TYR A 224 -3.21 -6.86 -3.65
CA TYR A 224 -3.32 -5.73 -4.56
C TYR A 224 -2.22 -4.68 -4.32
N LEU A 225 -2.00 -4.31 -3.07
CA LEU A 225 -1.01 -3.31 -2.68
C LEU A 225 0.43 -3.79 -2.89
N LEU A 226 0.66 -5.10 -2.91
CA LEU A 226 1.95 -5.75 -3.07
C LEU A 226 2.12 -6.47 -4.40
N ARG A 227 1.26 -6.22 -5.39
CA ARG A 227 1.27 -6.91 -6.70
C ARG A 227 2.59 -6.76 -7.48
N GLU A 228 3.36 -5.73 -7.18
CA GLU A 228 4.68 -5.48 -7.78
C GLU A 228 5.82 -6.23 -7.07
N THR A 229 5.51 -6.98 -6.00
CA THR A 229 6.50 -7.79 -5.28
C THR A 229 7.04 -8.86 -6.21
N ARG A 230 8.35 -8.81 -6.44
CA ARG A 230 9.08 -9.81 -7.21
C ARG A 230 9.86 -10.71 -6.27
N VAL A 231 9.57 -12.01 -6.33
CA VAL A 231 10.33 -13.05 -5.65
C VAL A 231 10.75 -14.10 -6.68
N PRO A 232 11.87 -14.79 -6.49
CA PRO A 232 12.22 -15.93 -7.33
C PRO A 232 11.11 -17.00 -7.28
N GLY A 233 10.91 -17.68 -8.40
CA GLY A 233 9.94 -18.77 -8.53
C GLY A 233 10.08 -19.42 -9.90
N HIS A 234 9.46 -20.59 -10.07
CA HIS A 234 9.59 -21.37 -11.29
C HIS A 234 8.44 -21.09 -12.28
N LEU A 235 7.19 -21.21 -11.84
CA LEU A 235 6.02 -20.92 -12.67
C LEU A 235 4.98 -20.17 -11.86
N ALA A 236 4.37 -19.16 -12.48
CA ALA A 236 3.12 -18.60 -11.98
C ALA A 236 1.97 -19.51 -12.37
N TYR A 237 1.00 -19.70 -11.49
CA TYR A 237 -0.24 -20.39 -11.81
C TYR A 237 -1.46 -19.53 -11.49
N THR A 238 -2.54 -19.82 -12.18
CA THR A 238 -3.89 -19.40 -11.81
C THR A 238 -4.82 -20.60 -11.87
N MET A 239 -5.77 -20.66 -10.94
CA MET A 239 -6.77 -21.71 -10.83
C MET A 239 -8.16 -21.13 -11.06
N TRP A 240 -8.95 -21.80 -11.89
CA TRP A 240 -10.34 -21.45 -12.17
C TRP A 240 -11.29 -22.57 -11.79
N ARG A 241 -12.54 -22.18 -11.52
CA ARG A 241 -13.66 -23.05 -11.18
C ARG A 241 -14.88 -22.71 -12.02
N GLY A 242 -15.86 -23.63 -12.01
CA GLY A 242 -17.14 -23.45 -12.67
C GLY A 242 -17.27 -24.30 -13.93
N THR A 243 -17.91 -23.77 -14.97
CA THR A 243 -18.17 -24.43 -16.26
C THR A 243 -16.93 -24.53 -17.15
N VAL A 244 -15.77 -24.87 -16.56
CA VAL A 244 -14.46 -24.82 -17.24
C VAL A 244 -14.36 -25.71 -18.48
N TRP A 245 -15.28 -26.67 -18.66
CA TRP A 245 -15.38 -27.48 -19.86
C TRP A 245 -15.85 -26.70 -21.10
N GLU A 246 -16.38 -25.50 -20.92
CA GLU A 246 -16.78 -24.56 -21.99
C GLU A 246 -15.65 -23.60 -22.38
N GLY A 247 -14.50 -23.67 -21.67
CA GLY A 247 -13.33 -22.81 -21.87
C GLY A 247 -13.18 -21.74 -20.79
N LEU A 248 -11.97 -21.17 -20.66
CA LEU A 248 -11.66 -20.18 -19.61
C LEU A 248 -12.38 -18.83 -19.77
N GLU A 249 -12.85 -18.53 -20.98
CA GLU A 249 -13.57 -17.28 -21.31
C GLU A 249 -15.09 -17.42 -21.23
N SER A 250 -15.59 -18.61 -20.85
CA SER A 250 -17.02 -18.89 -20.79
C SER A 250 -17.70 -18.24 -19.57
N ASP A 251 -18.99 -17.99 -19.72
CA ASP A 251 -19.84 -17.54 -18.62
C ASP A 251 -19.87 -18.61 -17.52
N GLY A 252 -19.71 -18.18 -16.26
CA GLY A 252 -19.70 -19.09 -15.11
C GLY A 252 -18.33 -19.67 -14.76
N VAL A 253 -17.26 -19.28 -15.46
CA VAL A 253 -15.88 -19.59 -15.08
C VAL A 253 -15.26 -18.43 -14.31
N GLU A 254 -14.80 -18.70 -13.09
CA GLU A 254 -14.21 -17.70 -12.20
C GLU A 254 -12.82 -18.12 -11.74
N ALA A 255 -11.89 -17.17 -11.78
CA ALA A 255 -10.57 -17.34 -11.18
C ALA A 255 -10.72 -17.38 -9.65
N GLU A 256 -10.21 -18.46 -9.03
CA GLU A 256 -10.34 -18.70 -7.59
C GLU A 256 -9.10 -18.23 -6.83
N ARG A 257 -7.90 -18.52 -7.36
CA ARG A 257 -6.60 -18.21 -6.74
C ARG A 257 -5.46 -18.24 -7.74
N GLY A 258 -4.33 -17.68 -7.37
CA GLY A 258 -3.06 -17.77 -8.09
C GLY A 258 -1.87 -17.81 -7.13
N GLY A 259 -0.67 -17.93 -7.70
CA GLY A 259 0.57 -17.97 -6.93
C GLY A 259 1.69 -18.58 -7.74
N TYR A 260 2.75 -19.04 -7.06
CA TYR A 260 3.88 -19.72 -7.70
C TYR A 260 3.91 -21.21 -7.34
N VAL A 261 4.45 -22.01 -8.24
CA VAL A 261 4.72 -23.45 -8.08
C VAL A 261 6.12 -23.78 -8.62
N GLU A 262 6.67 -24.91 -8.19
CA GLU A 262 8.02 -25.37 -8.59
C GLU A 262 8.06 -25.99 -9.98
N ASP A 263 6.95 -26.61 -10.40
CA ASP A 263 6.81 -27.33 -11.65
C ASP A 263 5.34 -27.33 -12.10
N PHE A 264 5.02 -28.19 -13.06
CA PHE A 264 3.66 -28.37 -13.56
C PHE A 264 2.84 -29.40 -12.76
N ALA A 265 3.38 -29.95 -11.66
CA ALA A 265 2.71 -30.97 -10.88
C ALA A 265 1.49 -30.38 -10.15
N ALA A 266 0.30 -30.84 -10.52
CA ALA A 266 -0.96 -30.40 -9.96
C ALA A 266 -1.09 -30.72 -8.45
N GLU A 267 -0.38 -31.76 -7.98
CA GLU A 267 -0.39 -32.23 -6.61
C GLU A 267 0.15 -31.18 -5.64
N SER A 268 1.09 -30.33 -6.09
CA SER A 268 1.63 -29.20 -5.30
C SER A 268 0.53 -28.19 -4.92
N LEU A 269 -0.57 -28.17 -5.66
CA LEU A 269 -1.73 -27.31 -5.41
C LEU A 269 -2.78 -27.97 -4.49
N GLY A 270 -2.50 -29.16 -3.96
CA GLY A 270 -3.44 -29.95 -3.17
C GLY A 270 -4.45 -30.71 -4.05
N LYS A 271 -5.51 -31.24 -3.42
CA LYS A 271 -6.52 -32.04 -4.13
C LYS A 271 -7.32 -31.17 -5.11
N LEU A 272 -7.01 -31.28 -6.40
CA LEU A 272 -7.85 -30.73 -7.46
C LEU A 272 -9.23 -31.39 -7.40
N GLN A 273 -10.28 -30.57 -7.36
CA GLN A 273 -11.64 -31.08 -7.50
C GLN A 273 -12.03 -31.12 -8.98
N HIS A 274 -13.01 -31.94 -9.30
CA HIS A 274 -13.64 -31.95 -10.61
C HIS A 274 -14.05 -30.52 -11.05
N HIS A 275 -13.99 -30.25 -12.36
CA HIS A 275 -14.31 -28.95 -12.95
C HIS A 275 -13.38 -27.82 -12.47
N THR A 276 -12.08 -28.11 -12.50
CA THR A 276 -11.02 -27.14 -12.22
C THR A 276 -10.18 -26.93 -13.47
N ALA A 277 -9.77 -25.69 -13.74
CA ALA A 277 -8.75 -25.41 -14.74
C ALA A 277 -7.53 -24.76 -14.10
N LEU A 278 -6.36 -25.07 -14.64
CA LEU A 278 -5.08 -24.50 -14.27
C LEU A 278 -4.47 -23.84 -15.48
N LYS A 279 -3.89 -22.66 -15.29
CA LYS A 279 -3.00 -22.01 -16.25
C LYS A 279 -1.67 -21.82 -15.57
N PHE A 280 -0.62 -22.32 -16.18
CA PHE A 280 0.76 -22.08 -15.79
C PHE A 280 1.42 -21.14 -16.78
N GLU A 281 2.18 -20.17 -16.28
CA GLU A 281 2.90 -19.18 -17.07
C GLU A 281 4.30 -18.98 -16.52
N GLY A 282 5.28 -18.88 -17.41
CA GLY A 282 6.64 -18.53 -17.05
C GLY A 282 7.59 -18.64 -18.24
N TRP A 283 8.83 -18.98 -17.93
CA TRP A 283 9.92 -19.07 -18.88
C TRP A 283 10.62 -20.42 -18.77
N LEU A 284 10.87 -21.03 -19.92
CA LEU A 284 11.62 -22.27 -20.09
C LEU A 284 13.02 -21.92 -20.62
N ASN A 285 14.06 -22.25 -19.88
CA ASN A 285 15.45 -22.13 -20.33
C ASN A 285 15.77 -23.27 -21.28
N VAL A 286 15.96 -22.95 -22.55
CA VAL A 286 16.34 -23.89 -23.59
C VAL A 286 17.87 -23.89 -23.71
N PRO A 287 18.58 -24.97 -23.32
CA PRO A 287 20.05 -24.95 -23.29
C PRO A 287 20.68 -24.90 -24.68
N HIS A 288 20.03 -25.52 -25.67
CA HIS A 288 20.52 -25.61 -27.05
C HIS A 288 19.40 -25.37 -28.04
N SER A 289 19.68 -24.62 -29.11
CA SER A 289 18.71 -24.46 -30.20
C SER A 289 18.44 -25.81 -30.89
N GLY A 290 17.20 -26.05 -31.27
CA GLY A 290 16.80 -27.22 -32.06
C GLY A 290 15.36 -27.64 -31.81
N ARG A 291 15.03 -28.85 -32.25
CA ARG A 291 13.70 -29.44 -32.11
C ARG A 291 13.48 -29.94 -30.70
N TYR A 292 12.42 -29.46 -30.06
CA TYR A 292 11.92 -29.98 -28.78
C TYR A 292 10.55 -30.60 -29.00
N THR A 293 10.32 -31.77 -28.39
CA THR A 293 9.03 -32.46 -28.41
C THR A 293 8.47 -32.51 -27.00
N PHE A 294 7.22 -32.09 -26.85
CA PHE A 294 6.49 -32.09 -25.60
C PHE A 294 5.45 -33.21 -25.65
N PHE A 295 5.35 -33.97 -24.57
CA PHE A 295 4.41 -35.06 -24.41
C PHE A 295 3.56 -34.80 -23.18
N LEU A 296 2.24 -34.80 -23.37
CA LEU A 296 1.27 -34.45 -22.35
C LEU A 296 0.24 -35.57 -22.18
N GLU A 297 -0.08 -35.88 -20.93
CA GLU A 297 -1.26 -36.68 -20.59
C GLU A 297 -2.25 -35.76 -19.87
N MET A 298 -3.45 -35.55 -20.42
CA MET A 298 -4.46 -34.66 -19.82
C MET A 298 -5.87 -34.94 -20.33
N ASN A 299 -6.91 -34.47 -19.62
CA ASN A 299 -8.29 -34.50 -20.13
C ASN A 299 -8.45 -33.49 -21.28
N GLY A 300 -8.07 -32.23 -21.06
CA GLY A 300 -8.03 -31.18 -22.10
C GLY A 300 -7.11 -30.04 -21.69
N GLY A 301 -6.73 -29.19 -22.64
CA GLY A 301 -5.76 -28.13 -22.40
C GLY A 301 -4.99 -27.70 -23.63
N SER A 302 -4.02 -26.81 -23.43
CA SER A 302 -3.13 -26.35 -24.49
C SER A 302 -1.74 -26.06 -23.95
N LEU A 303 -0.74 -26.20 -24.81
CA LEU A 303 0.65 -25.79 -24.55
C LEU A 303 1.07 -24.80 -25.64
N ARG A 304 1.58 -23.65 -25.22
CA ARG A 304 2.14 -22.64 -26.10
C ARG A 304 3.57 -22.32 -25.69
N VAL A 305 4.44 -22.17 -26.68
CA VAL A 305 5.82 -21.71 -26.49
C VAL A 305 6.07 -20.52 -27.40
N ASP A 306 6.54 -19.41 -26.85
CA ASP A 306 6.67 -18.10 -27.51
C ASP A 306 5.38 -17.64 -28.21
N GLY A 307 4.24 -17.93 -27.60
CA GLY A 307 2.92 -17.62 -28.14
C GLY A 307 2.45 -18.52 -29.29
N ARG A 308 3.29 -19.45 -29.77
CA ARG A 308 2.91 -20.45 -30.77
C ARG A 308 2.30 -21.65 -30.10
N GLU A 309 1.16 -22.10 -30.59
CA GLU A 309 0.50 -23.32 -30.13
C GLU A 309 1.32 -24.54 -30.56
N VAL A 310 1.63 -25.41 -29.59
CA VAL A 310 2.38 -26.66 -29.78
C VAL A 310 1.47 -27.86 -29.64
N VAL A 311 0.55 -27.81 -28.66
CA VAL A 311 -0.49 -28.80 -28.44
C VAL A 311 -1.78 -28.06 -28.09
N ALA A 312 -2.90 -28.52 -28.63
CA ALA A 312 -4.23 -28.08 -28.23
C ALA A 312 -5.21 -29.24 -28.22
N GLN A 313 -6.03 -29.28 -27.17
CA GLN A 313 -7.14 -30.17 -27.01
C GLN A 313 -8.26 -29.40 -26.34
N ASP A 314 -9.32 -29.13 -27.10
CA ASP A 314 -10.50 -28.44 -26.58
C ASP A 314 -11.04 -29.11 -25.31
N PRO A 315 -11.48 -28.31 -24.32
CA PRO A 315 -12.09 -28.84 -23.12
C PRO A 315 -13.43 -29.52 -23.45
N SER A 316 -13.83 -30.47 -22.62
CA SER A 316 -15.11 -31.18 -22.77
C SER A 316 -15.43 -31.88 -21.46
N ASP A 317 -16.71 -31.83 -21.05
CA ASP A 317 -17.15 -32.46 -19.82
C ASP A 317 -16.99 -33.98 -19.90
N ARG A 318 -16.53 -34.59 -18.82
CA ARG A 318 -16.30 -36.04 -18.66
C ARG A 318 -15.30 -36.65 -19.65
N ARG A 319 -14.46 -35.84 -20.29
CA ARG A 319 -13.42 -36.34 -21.20
C ARG A 319 -12.40 -37.16 -20.43
N GLY A 320 -12.20 -38.41 -20.85
CA GLY A 320 -11.10 -39.24 -20.36
C GLY A 320 -9.72 -38.72 -20.80
N VAL A 321 -8.67 -39.22 -20.17
CA VAL A 321 -7.29 -38.79 -20.43
C VAL A 321 -6.89 -39.06 -21.89
N ARG A 322 -6.22 -38.09 -22.50
CA ARG A 322 -5.61 -38.18 -23.84
C ARG A 322 -4.10 -38.08 -23.72
N ASN A 323 -3.41 -38.82 -24.57
CA ASN A 323 -1.98 -38.67 -24.80
C ASN A 323 -1.81 -37.75 -26.01
N LEU A 324 -1.11 -36.64 -25.80
CA LEU A 324 -0.89 -35.60 -26.80
C LEU A 324 0.61 -35.40 -26.95
N GLU A 325 1.04 -35.09 -28.16
CA GLU A 325 2.42 -34.71 -28.44
C GLU A 325 2.45 -33.56 -29.44
N GLY A 326 3.48 -32.74 -29.32
CA GLY A 326 3.72 -31.64 -30.24
C GLY A 326 5.18 -31.23 -30.20
N SER A 327 5.71 -30.76 -31.32
CA SER A 327 7.10 -30.32 -31.42
C SER A 327 7.20 -28.87 -31.88
N SER A 328 8.26 -28.19 -31.44
CA SER A 328 8.59 -26.84 -31.88
C SER A 328 10.10 -26.70 -32.04
N GLU A 329 10.52 -25.88 -33.01
CA GLU A 329 11.91 -25.44 -33.14
C GLU A 329 12.14 -24.25 -32.20
N LEU A 330 12.99 -24.43 -31.20
CA LEU A 330 13.28 -23.44 -30.17
C LEU A 330 14.70 -22.94 -30.29
N ALA A 331 14.89 -21.63 -30.11
CA ALA A 331 16.23 -21.05 -29.94
C ALA A 331 16.72 -21.28 -28.49
N ALA A 332 18.04 -21.33 -28.30
CA ALA A 332 18.62 -21.34 -26.97
C ALA A 332 18.28 -20.07 -26.16
N GLY A 333 18.23 -20.21 -24.83
CA GLY A 333 17.87 -19.17 -23.87
C GLY A 333 16.43 -19.28 -23.37
N TRP A 334 15.98 -18.24 -22.68
CA TRP A 334 14.64 -18.18 -22.09
C TRP A 334 13.54 -18.04 -23.16
N ARG A 335 12.63 -19.02 -23.21
CA ARG A 335 11.46 -19.05 -24.08
C ARG A 335 10.20 -18.95 -23.24
N ARG A 336 9.22 -18.14 -23.65
CA ARG A 336 7.98 -18.00 -22.85
C ARG A 336 7.17 -19.28 -22.98
N ILE A 337 6.70 -19.84 -21.87
CA ILE A 337 5.87 -21.04 -21.84
C ILE A 337 4.53 -20.74 -21.15
N GLU A 338 3.44 -21.21 -21.76
CA GLU A 338 2.09 -21.11 -21.22
C GLU A 338 1.41 -22.47 -21.40
N LEU A 339 0.85 -23.01 -20.31
CA LEU A 339 0.13 -24.28 -20.32
C LEU A 339 -1.23 -24.09 -19.66
N ILE A 340 -2.29 -24.54 -20.32
CA ILE A 340 -3.63 -24.68 -19.72
C ILE A 340 -3.94 -26.15 -19.55
N TYR A 341 -4.45 -26.54 -18.39
CA TYR A 341 -4.97 -27.87 -18.08
C TYR A 341 -6.41 -27.76 -17.56
N PHE A 342 -7.33 -28.52 -18.14
CA PHE A 342 -8.71 -28.66 -17.69
C PHE A 342 -8.90 -30.03 -17.06
N HIS A 343 -9.20 -30.08 -15.77
CA HIS A 343 -9.64 -31.28 -15.07
C HIS A 343 -11.16 -31.42 -15.16
N THR A 344 -11.63 -32.13 -16.19
CA THR A 344 -13.06 -32.34 -16.50
C THR A 344 -13.49 -33.81 -16.50
N GLY A 345 -12.57 -34.74 -16.27
CA GLY A 345 -12.87 -36.18 -16.13
C GLY A 345 -12.82 -36.65 -14.68
N GLU A 346 -13.23 -37.89 -14.41
CA GLU A 346 -13.39 -38.42 -13.05
C GLU A 346 -12.08 -38.48 -12.24
N GLU A 347 -10.93 -38.69 -12.90
CA GLU A 347 -9.61 -38.71 -12.26
C GLU A 347 -8.73 -37.54 -12.74
N PRO A 348 -8.10 -36.76 -11.82
CA PRO A 348 -7.12 -35.74 -12.20
C PRO A 348 -5.83 -36.44 -12.62
N LYS A 349 -5.64 -36.61 -13.92
CA LYS A 349 -4.38 -37.10 -14.49
C LYS A 349 -3.80 -36.04 -15.41
N PHE A 350 -2.67 -35.50 -14.98
CA PHE A 350 -1.89 -34.54 -15.73
C PHE A 350 -0.41 -34.92 -15.69
N SER A 351 0.26 -34.92 -16.83
CA SER A 351 1.73 -34.92 -16.87
C SER A 351 2.23 -34.14 -18.08
N LEU A 352 3.40 -33.51 -17.93
CA LEU A 352 4.13 -32.85 -18.99
C LEU A 352 5.59 -33.31 -18.94
N THR A 353 6.05 -33.88 -20.05
CA THR A 353 7.45 -34.28 -20.25
C THR A 353 7.96 -33.70 -21.56
N MET A 354 9.27 -33.54 -21.67
CA MET A 354 9.93 -32.95 -22.82
C MET A 354 11.13 -33.79 -23.23
N GLU A 355 11.34 -33.88 -24.53
CA GLU A 355 12.56 -34.37 -25.17
C GLU A 355 13.20 -33.22 -25.95
N GLY A 356 14.53 -33.15 -25.94
CA GLY A 356 15.28 -32.12 -26.65
C GLY A 356 16.49 -32.71 -27.39
N PRO A 357 17.25 -31.87 -28.12
CA PRO A 357 18.32 -32.35 -29.00
C PRO A 357 19.45 -33.12 -28.29
N GLN A 358 19.63 -32.90 -26.99
CA GLN A 358 20.72 -33.48 -26.19
C GLN A 358 20.25 -34.23 -24.94
N PHE A 359 18.94 -34.44 -24.77
CA PHE A 359 18.39 -35.22 -23.65
C PHE A 359 17.14 -35.97 -24.06
N ALA A 360 17.01 -37.19 -23.55
CA ALA A 360 15.83 -38.04 -23.76
C ALA A 360 14.61 -37.50 -23.00
N ARG A 361 13.41 -37.96 -23.40
CA ARG A 361 12.14 -37.62 -22.73
C ARG A 361 12.22 -37.72 -21.20
N GLN A 362 11.98 -36.60 -20.52
CA GLN A 362 11.98 -36.50 -19.07
C GLN A 362 10.98 -35.41 -18.60
N PRO A 363 10.57 -35.39 -17.32
CA PRO A 363 9.88 -34.23 -16.74
C PRO A 363 10.71 -32.97 -16.92
N ILE A 364 10.06 -31.82 -17.12
CA ILE A 364 10.79 -30.54 -17.22
C ILE A 364 11.37 -30.21 -15.84
N PRO A 365 12.70 -30.16 -15.65
CA PRO A 365 13.30 -29.87 -14.36
C PRO A 365 12.94 -28.45 -13.89
N PRO A 366 12.65 -28.22 -12.60
CA PRO A 366 12.40 -26.89 -12.05
C PRO A 366 13.53 -25.89 -12.36
N ALA A 367 14.79 -26.34 -12.41
CA ALA A 367 15.94 -25.50 -12.77
C ALA A 367 15.88 -24.92 -14.20
N MET A 368 15.07 -25.49 -15.09
CA MET A 368 14.80 -24.92 -16.42
C MET A 368 13.65 -23.91 -16.41
N LEU A 369 12.95 -23.72 -15.30
CA LEU A 369 11.75 -22.91 -15.19
C LEU A 369 12.00 -21.67 -14.34
N SER A 370 11.44 -20.53 -14.77
CA SER A 370 11.48 -19.27 -14.02
C SER A 370 10.25 -18.42 -14.29
N VAL A 371 9.79 -17.67 -13.28
CA VAL A 371 8.73 -16.65 -13.45
C VAL A 371 9.22 -15.42 -14.22
N SER A 372 10.53 -15.29 -14.44
CA SER A 372 11.16 -14.21 -15.20
C SER A 372 12.29 -14.70 -16.10
N ASN A 373 12.46 -14.06 -17.26
CA ASN A 373 13.65 -14.19 -18.10
C ASN A 373 14.83 -13.34 -17.61
N GLU A 374 14.64 -12.55 -16.56
CA GLU A 374 15.67 -11.77 -15.88
C GLU A 374 15.91 -12.33 -14.47
N PRO A 375 17.15 -12.28 -13.95
CA PRO A 375 17.43 -12.71 -12.59
C PRO A 375 16.66 -11.88 -11.56
N ILE A 376 15.91 -12.56 -10.69
CA ILE A 376 15.34 -11.97 -9.49
C ILE A 376 16.25 -12.36 -8.31
N PRO A 377 16.88 -11.41 -7.60
CA PRO A 377 17.68 -11.73 -6.43
C PRO A 377 16.84 -12.42 -5.36
N ALA A 378 17.37 -13.51 -4.79
CA ALA A 378 16.75 -14.12 -3.63
C ALA A 378 16.78 -13.15 -2.44
N PHE A 379 15.71 -13.18 -1.64
CA PHE A 379 15.70 -12.44 -0.39
C PHE A 379 16.64 -13.11 0.61
N GLU A 380 17.62 -12.36 1.08
CA GLU A 380 18.54 -12.78 2.13
C GLU A 380 18.15 -12.07 3.44
N PRO A 381 17.65 -12.81 4.45
CA PRO A 381 17.37 -12.22 5.75
C PRO A 381 18.64 -11.65 6.38
N LEU A 382 18.57 -10.42 6.88
CA LEU A 382 19.69 -9.81 7.59
C LEU A 382 19.94 -10.55 8.92
N SER A 383 21.16 -11.07 9.08
CA SER A 383 21.60 -11.69 10.33
C SER A 383 22.08 -10.62 11.32
N VAL A 384 21.56 -10.65 12.55
CA VAL A 384 21.88 -9.64 13.56
C VAL A 384 23.32 -9.81 14.05
N ASP A 385 24.17 -8.84 13.71
CA ASP A 385 25.45 -8.61 14.38
C ASP A 385 25.23 -7.98 15.77
N PRO A 386 25.66 -8.64 16.87
CA PRO A 386 25.47 -8.13 18.23
C PRO A 386 26.22 -6.84 18.54
N GLY A 387 27.40 -6.63 17.95
CA GLY A 387 28.20 -5.42 18.15
C GLY A 387 27.53 -4.20 17.51
N LEU A 388 27.00 -4.36 16.29
CA LEU A 388 26.18 -3.34 15.64
C LEU A 388 24.89 -3.09 16.41
N ALA A 389 24.25 -4.12 16.98
CA ALA A 389 23.04 -3.94 17.79
C ALA A 389 23.29 -3.10 19.06
N VAL A 390 24.42 -3.32 19.76
CA VAL A 390 24.80 -2.51 20.92
C VAL A 390 25.05 -1.05 20.49
N ARG A 391 25.86 -0.83 19.45
CA ARG A 391 26.10 0.51 18.90
C ARG A 391 24.81 1.19 18.46
N GLY A 392 23.92 0.44 17.81
CA GLY A 392 22.62 0.92 17.36
C GLY A 392 21.75 1.43 18.49
N ARG A 393 21.73 0.74 19.64
CA ARG A 393 21.00 1.18 20.83
C ARG A 393 21.55 2.51 21.37
N GLU A 394 22.86 2.66 21.42
CA GLU A 394 23.51 3.90 21.86
C GLU A 394 23.18 5.05 20.91
N MET A 395 23.30 4.82 19.59
CA MET A 395 22.99 5.80 18.56
C MET A 395 21.50 6.19 18.58
N PHE A 396 20.58 5.24 18.79
CA PHE A 396 19.15 5.48 18.89
C PHE A 396 18.81 6.52 19.99
N GLY A 397 19.43 6.40 21.17
CA GLY A 397 19.30 7.41 22.24
C GLY A 397 20.03 8.71 21.91
N ALA A 398 21.27 8.62 21.42
CA ALA A 398 22.10 9.78 21.12
C ALA A 398 21.56 10.66 19.97
N LEU A 399 20.82 10.09 19.03
CA LEU A 399 20.18 10.80 17.91
C LEU A 399 18.75 11.25 18.22
N GLY A 400 18.25 10.96 19.42
CA GLY A 400 16.93 11.43 19.89
C GLY A 400 15.75 10.63 19.35
N CYS A 401 15.97 9.45 18.76
CA CYS A 401 14.89 8.57 18.30
C CYS A 401 13.94 8.20 19.46
N ALA A 402 14.51 8.00 20.64
CA ALA A 402 13.79 7.68 21.88
C ALA A 402 12.86 8.80 22.38
N ASN A 403 12.97 10.03 21.88
CA ASN A 403 12.04 11.11 22.24
C ASN A 403 10.63 10.84 21.71
N CYS A 404 10.55 10.21 20.53
CA CYS A 404 9.28 9.88 19.87
C CYS A 404 8.93 8.40 20.04
N HIS A 405 9.92 7.51 19.97
CA HIS A 405 9.77 6.06 20.06
C HIS A 405 10.11 5.55 21.47
N ASP A 406 9.11 5.59 22.34
CA ASP A 406 9.24 5.36 23.79
C ASP A 406 9.06 3.90 24.22
N ASP A 407 8.72 2.99 23.30
CA ASP A 407 8.40 1.59 23.59
C ASP A 407 9.63 0.67 23.78
N LEU A 408 10.84 1.22 23.65
CA LEU A 408 12.11 0.47 23.71
C LEU A 408 12.88 0.63 25.03
N GLY A 409 12.38 1.45 25.98
CA GLY A 409 13.06 1.70 27.25
C GLY A 409 14.44 2.37 27.09
N VAL A 410 14.64 3.13 26.01
CA VAL A 410 15.84 3.97 25.81
C VAL A 410 15.53 5.36 26.35
N ALA A 411 16.47 5.97 27.08
CA ALA A 411 16.27 7.28 27.68
C ALA A 411 16.13 8.36 26.60
N ALA A 412 15.07 9.17 26.72
CA ALA A 412 14.86 10.37 25.92
C ALA A 412 15.77 11.52 26.38
N LYS A 413 16.03 12.48 25.49
CA LYS A 413 16.79 13.70 25.79
C LYS A 413 15.88 14.81 26.33
N PRO A 414 16.41 15.69 27.21
CA PRO A 414 15.66 16.84 27.72
C PRO A 414 15.25 17.83 26.62
N ALA A 415 14.10 18.46 26.85
CA ALA A 415 13.40 19.30 25.90
C ALA A 415 13.47 20.80 26.26
N THR A 416 13.68 21.68 25.28
CA THR A 416 13.48 23.13 25.45
C THR A 416 11.97 23.42 25.55
N PRO A 417 11.48 24.19 26.53
CA PRO A 417 10.06 24.50 26.64
C PRO A 417 9.49 25.13 25.36
N LEU A 418 8.29 24.72 24.95
CA LEU A 418 7.63 25.17 23.73
C LEU A 418 7.41 26.70 23.73
N ALA A 419 7.04 27.26 24.88
CA ALA A 419 6.86 28.70 25.07
C ALA A 419 8.13 29.54 24.83
N LYS A 420 9.31 28.92 24.77
CA LYS A 420 10.60 29.58 24.50
C LYS A 420 11.07 29.44 23.06
N LEU A 421 10.25 28.86 22.18
CA LEU A 421 10.62 28.69 20.78
C LEU A 421 10.52 30.00 20.01
N ASP A 422 11.49 30.18 19.11
CA ASP A 422 11.54 31.27 18.15
C ASP A 422 11.28 30.70 16.76
N ALA A 423 10.19 31.14 16.13
CA ALA A 423 9.76 30.64 14.82
C ALA A 423 10.76 30.96 13.69
N SER A 424 11.71 31.87 13.91
CA SER A 424 12.76 32.21 12.94
C SER A 424 14.00 31.30 13.02
N ARG A 425 14.03 30.35 13.97
CA ARG A 425 15.21 29.51 14.26
C ARG A 425 14.87 28.02 14.25
N GLY A 426 15.91 27.19 14.20
CA GLY A 426 15.79 25.74 14.37
C GLY A 426 14.95 25.08 13.28
N CYS A 427 14.11 24.11 13.66
CA CYS A 427 13.29 23.31 12.74
C CYS A 427 12.28 24.12 11.91
N LEU A 428 11.96 25.35 12.32
CA LEU A 428 11.06 26.26 11.59
C LEU A 428 11.80 27.26 10.72
N SER A 429 13.14 27.29 10.80
CA SER A 429 13.97 28.05 9.87
C SER A 429 14.31 27.24 8.62
N GLU A 430 14.80 27.91 7.59
CA GLU A 430 15.36 27.25 6.40
C GLU A 430 16.84 26.85 6.59
N ALA A 431 17.41 27.14 7.76
CA ALA A 431 18.80 26.84 8.05
C ALA A 431 19.02 25.35 8.34
N ALA A 432 20.20 24.86 7.96
CA ALA A 432 20.71 23.58 8.43
C ALA A 432 21.29 23.73 9.85
N GLY A 433 21.14 22.69 10.67
CA GLY A 433 21.71 22.67 12.01
C GLY A 433 21.52 21.34 12.72
N ALA A 434 21.99 21.26 13.97
CA ALA A 434 21.98 20.05 14.79
C ALA A 434 20.61 19.77 15.43
N TRP A 435 19.55 19.79 14.61
CA TRP A 435 18.18 19.44 14.97
C TRP A 435 17.56 18.54 13.91
N PRO A 436 16.55 17.72 14.26
CA PRO A 436 15.85 16.90 13.28
C PRO A 436 15.19 17.77 12.19
N ARG A 437 15.29 17.35 10.93
CA ARG A 437 14.68 18.06 9.79
C ARG A 437 13.35 17.42 9.43
N PHE A 438 12.27 18.17 9.61
CA PHE A 438 11.00 17.90 8.95
C PHE A 438 11.04 18.53 7.55
N ASP A 439 10.60 17.81 6.53
CA ASP A 439 10.52 18.31 5.15
C ASP A 439 9.32 19.25 5.00
N LEU A 440 9.35 20.39 5.71
CA LEU A 440 8.28 21.38 5.72
C LEU A 440 8.41 22.31 4.52
N ASN A 441 7.28 22.66 3.91
CA ASN A 441 7.23 23.77 2.95
C ASN A 441 7.00 25.12 3.66
N GLY A 442 7.14 26.23 2.92
CA GLY A 442 6.97 27.58 3.47
C GLY A 442 5.58 27.81 4.09
N GLY A 443 4.51 27.36 3.43
CA GLY A 443 3.15 27.46 3.96
C GLY A 443 2.95 26.72 5.29
N GLN A 444 3.57 25.54 5.44
CA GLN A 444 3.53 24.77 6.68
C GLN A 444 4.29 25.47 7.81
N ARG A 445 5.47 26.03 7.52
CA ARG A 445 6.21 26.85 8.49
C ARG A 445 5.37 28.04 8.96
N ASP A 446 4.72 28.75 8.04
CA ASP A 446 3.86 29.90 8.36
C ASP A 446 2.67 29.52 9.25
N LEU A 447 2.01 28.38 8.95
CA LEU A 447 0.91 27.88 9.77
C LEU A 447 1.38 27.53 11.18
N ILE A 448 2.50 26.84 11.32
CA ILE A 448 3.08 26.51 12.63
C ILE A 448 3.44 27.78 13.40
N ALA A 449 4.10 28.74 12.75
CA ALA A 449 4.48 30.02 13.36
C ALA A 449 3.26 30.79 13.91
N LYS A 450 2.14 30.79 13.19
CA LYS A 450 0.88 31.40 13.65
C LYS A 450 0.25 30.68 14.86
N ALA A 451 0.43 29.36 14.96
CA ALA A 451 -0.14 28.55 16.02
C ALA A 451 0.69 28.53 17.32
N LEU A 452 2.01 28.66 17.22
CA LEU A 452 2.94 28.58 18.36
C LEU A 452 2.51 29.43 19.58
N PRO A 453 2.16 30.73 19.44
CA PRO A 453 1.77 31.57 20.59
C PRO A 453 0.46 31.15 21.27
N ARG A 454 -0.32 30.26 20.64
CA ARG A 454 -1.64 29.81 21.11
C ARG A 454 -1.67 28.33 21.47
N THR A 455 -0.53 27.62 21.38
CA THR A 455 -0.53 26.14 21.49
C THR A 455 -0.98 25.65 22.87
N GLU A 456 -0.73 26.44 23.92
CA GLU A 456 -1.14 26.15 25.31
C GLU A 456 -2.48 26.80 25.68
N LYS A 457 -3.14 27.52 24.75
CA LYS A 457 -4.46 28.10 25.01
C LYS A 457 -5.54 27.02 24.82
N PRO A 458 -6.49 26.88 25.77
CA PRO A 458 -7.62 25.97 25.59
C PRO A 458 -8.42 26.33 24.33
N LEU A 459 -8.70 25.32 23.52
CA LEU A 459 -9.61 25.43 22.38
C LEU A 459 -11.06 25.31 22.86
N ASP A 460 -11.98 26.06 22.26
CA ASP A 460 -13.40 25.86 22.51
C ASP A 460 -13.91 24.52 21.94
N ASP A 461 -15.11 24.10 22.34
CA ASP A 461 -15.64 22.79 21.96
C ASP A 461 -15.82 22.62 20.43
N ARG A 462 -16.17 23.70 19.69
CA ARG A 462 -16.30 23.67 18.23
C ARG A 462 -14.94 23.54 17.56
N GLN A 463 -13.95 24.29 18.04
CA GLN A 463 -12.57 24.20 17.56
C GLN A 463 -11.99 22.80 17.82
N ARG A 464 -12.22 22.23 19.01
CA ARG A 464 -11.79 20.86 19.36
C ARG A 464 -12.43 19.81 18.44
N LEU A 465 -13.73 19.94 18.17
CA LEU A 465 -14.48 19.07 17.28
C LEU A 465 -13.92 19.14 15.85
N ASN A 466 -13.89 20.34 15.26
CA ASN A 466 -13.45 20.54 13.88
C ASN A 466 -11.98 20.13 13.70
N LYS A 467 -11.10 20.48 14.64
CA LYS A 467 -9.69 20.06 14.61
C LYS A 467 -9.58 18.53 14.59
N THR A 468 -10.32 17.84 15.47
CA THR A 468 -10.28 16.37 15.53
C THR A 468 -10.78 15.74 14.21
N LEU A 469 -11.89 16.24 13.65
CA LEU A 469 -12.41 15.73 12.37
C LEU A 469 -11.42 15.91 11.21
N VAL A 470 -10.66 17.01 11.21
CA VAL A 470 -9.59 17.28 10.25
C VAL A 470 -8.38 16.37 10.49
N THR A 471 -7.91 16.24 11.72
CA THR A 471 -6.76 15.38 12.09
C THR A 471 -6.98 13.92 11.67
N PHE A 472 -8.19 13.40 11.86
CA PHE A 472 -8.55 12.02 11.48
C PHE A 472 -9.16 11.91 10.07
N ASN A 473 -9.15 13.01 9.32
CA ASN A 473 -9.63 13.08 7.94
C ASN A 473 -11.09 12.59 7.76
N CYS A 474 -11.94 12.74 8.79
CA CYS A 474 -13.36 12.40 8.71
C CYS A 474 -14.06 13.19 7.60
N ILE A 475 -13.56 14.40 7.32
CA ILE A 475 -14.08 15.30 6.30
C ILE A 475 -13.79 14.86 4.85
N ALA A 476 -12.98 13.82 4.62
CA ALA A 476 -12.81 13.26 3.28
C ALA A 476 -14.02 12.43 2.82
N CYS A 477 -14.81 11.93 3.78
CA CYS A 477 -16.02 11.14 3.54
C CYS A 477 -17.30 11.91 3.92
N HIS A 478 -17.21 12.78 4.92
CA HIS A 478 -18.36 13.47 5.49
C HIS A 478 -18.30 14.97 5.25
N GLU A 479 -19.40 15.54 4.76
CA GLU A 479 -19.61 16.98 4.80
C GLU A 479 -19.93 17.41 6.25
N ARG A 480 -19.42 18.57 6.66
CA ARG A 480 -19.82 19.20 7.92
C ARG A 480 -19.70 20.72 7.86
N ASP A 481 -20.82 21.43 7.81
CA ASP A 481 -20.91 22.90 7.82
C ASP A 481 -19.85 23.59 6.92
N GLY A 482 -19.55 23.01 5.75
CA GLY A 482 -18.53 23.51 4.82
C GLY A 482 -17.07 23.25 5.22
N LEU A 483 -16.79 22.56 6.33
CA LEU A 483 -15.43 22.21 6.78
C LEU A 483 -14.68 21.31 5.79
N GLY A 484 -15.43 20.51 5.03
CA GLY A 484 -14.93 19.63 3.98
C GLY A 484 -16.05 18.80 3.36
N GLY A 485 -15.70 17.70 2.72
CA GLY A 485 -16.62 16.82 2.03
C GLY A 485 -15.89 15.98 0.97
N ILE A 486 -16.64 15.11 0.30
CA ILE A 486 -16.06 14.22 -0.71
C ILE A 486 -15.59 15.05 -1.91
N ALA A 487 -14.28 15.02 -2.17
CA ALA A 487 -13.69 15.66 -3.32
C ALA A 487 -14.28 15.11 -4.63
N PRO A 488 -14.50 15.94 -5.68
CA PRO A 488 -15.09 15.50 -6.93
C PRO A 488 -14.37 14.30 -7.57
N GLY A 489 -13.03 14.31 -7.58
CA GLY A 489 -12.21 13.22 -8.11
C GLY A 489 -12.30 11.90 -7.33
N ARG A 490 -12.83 11.91 -6.10
CA ARG A 490 -13.03 10.70 -5.28
C ARG A 490 -14.47 10.21 -5.28
N ASN A 491 -15.40 11.01 -5.77
CA ASN A 491 -16.83 10.77 -5.63
C ASN A 491 -17.27 9.43 -6.27
N ALA A 492 -16.67 9.04 -7.39
CA ALA A 492 -16.98 7.80 -8.10
C ALA A 492 -16.59 6.51 -7.33
N TYR A 493 -15.71 6.61 -6.34
CA TYR A 493 -15.30 5.46 -5.52
C TYR A 493 -16.27 5.16 -4.37
N PHE A 494 -17.23 6.05 -4.12
CA PHE A 494 -18.32 5.82 -3.18
C PHE A 494 -19.48 5.14 -3.90
N THR A 495 -19.63 3.85 -3.65
CA THR A 495 -20.61 2.96 -4.28
C THR A 495 -21.58 2.36 -3.26
N GLY A 496 -22.64 1.73 -3.76
CA GLY A 496 -23.58 0.99 -2.94
C GLY A 496 -24.50 0.10 -3.76
N THR A 497 -25.20 -0.80 -3.08
CA THR A 497 -26.01 -1.85 -3.71
C THR A 497 -27.44 -1.42 -4.05
N HIS A 498 -27.89 -0.26 -3.58
CA HIS A 498 -29.23 0.29 -3.81
C HIS A 498 -29.21 1.53 -4.70
N GLY A 499 -29.05 1.32 -6.01
CA GLY A 499 -28.97 2.41 -7.00
C GLY A 499 -30.21 3.33 -7.04
N SER A 500 -31.39 2.86 -6.65
CA SER A 500 -32.63 3.65 -6.59
C SER A 500 -32.58 4.81 -5.60
N LEU A 501 -31.67 4.77 -4.62
CA LEU A 501 -31.48 5.83 -3.62
C LEU A 501 -30.55 6.96 -4.10
N GLY A 502 -29.98 6.84 -5.31
CA GLY A 502 -29.01 7.80 -5.83
C GLY A 502 -27.86 8.05 -4.87
N ASP A 503 -27.52 9.31 -4.61
CA ASP A 503 -26.44 9.69 -3.71
C ASP A 503 -26.66 9.23 -2.26
N GLN A 504 -27.91 9.14 -1.79
CA GLN A 504 -28.21 8.60 -0.45
C GLN A 504 -27.91 7.10 -0.34
N GLY A 505 -27.84 6.40 -1.47
CA GLY A 505 -27.54 4.98 -1.60
C GLY A 505 -26.05 4.65 -1.62
N ARG A 506 -25.16 5.65 -1.71
CA ARG A 506 -23.72 5.43 -1.92
C ARG A 506 -22.81 6.36 -1.09
N LEU A 507 -23.29 7.56 -0.71
CA LEU A 507 -22.51 8.53 0.05
C LEU A 507 -22.72 8.35 1.57
N PRO A 508 -21.65 8.45 2.37
CA PRO A 508 -21.76 8.64 3.81
C PRO A 508 -22.61 9.89 4.15
N PRO A 509 -23.41 9.85 5.24
CA PRO A 509 -24.27 10.97 5.61
C PRO A 509 -23.45 12.20 6.06
N PRO A 510 -23.97 13.44 5.94
CA PRO A 510 -23.31 14.60 6.52
C PRO A 510 -23.27 14.52 8.05
N LEU A 511 -22.24 15.11 8.65
CA LEU A 511 -22.09 15.23 10.11
C LEU A 511 -22.65 16.55 10.66
N SER A 512 -23.21 17.41 9.81
CA SER A 512 -23.85 18.67 10.20
C SER A 512 -25.05 18.42 11.14
N HIS A 513 -25.00 19.03 12.32
CA HIS A 513 -25.99 18.90 13.40
C HIS A 513 -26.22 17.46 13.90
N VAL A 514 -25.28 16.54 13.72
CA VAL A 514 -25.46 15.13 14.12
C VAL A 514 -25.69 14.96 15.62
N GLY A 515 -25.04 15.77 16.46
CA GLY A 515 -25.23 15.74 17.92
C GLY A 515 -26.61 16.22 18.39
N ALA A 516 -27.29 17.03 17.59
CA ALA A 516 -28.66 17.45 17.86
C ALA A 516 -29.71 16.46 17.33
N LYS A 517 -29.32 15.59 16.39
CA LYS A 517 -30.19 14.61 15.72
C LYS A 517 -30.13 13.23 16.35
N LEU A 518 -28.96 12.83 16.85
CA LEU A 518 -28.69 11.47 17.32
C LEU A 518 -28.40 11.45 18.82
N ARG A 519 -28.72 10.32 19.46
CA ARG A 519 -28.39 10.10 20.88
C ARG A 519 -26.89 9.84 21.05
N PRO A 520 -26.26 10.29 22.15
CA PRO A 520 -24.84 10.03 22.43
C PRO A 520 -24.47 8.54 22.36
N GLU A 521 -25.34 7.66 22.87
CA GLU A 521 -25.10 6.21 22.84
C GLU A 521 -25.01 5.68 21.41
N TRP A 522 -25.84 6.20 20.50
CA TRP A 522 -25.79 5.81 19.10
C TRP A 522 -24.54 6.34 18.39
N ILE A 523 -24.13 7.58 18.67
CA ILE A 523 -22.88 8.14 18.14
C ILE A 523 -21.69 7.29 18.60
N ALA A 524 -21.65 6.88 19.87
CA ALA A 524 -20.64 5.97 20.40
C ALA A 524 -20.62 4.61 19.69
N GLU A 525 -21.78 3.98 19.46
CA GLU A 525 -21.86 2.70 18.73
C GLU A 525 -21.30 2.79 17.30
N VAL A 526 -21.61 3.88 16.60
CA VAL A 526 -21.15 4.11 15.22
C VAL A 526 -19.65 4.42 15.19
N LEU A 527 -19.21 5.36 16.01
CA LEU A 527 -17.83 5.87 16.01
C LEU A 527 -16.81 4.91 16.61
N LEU A 528 -17.20 4.13 17.63
CA LEU A 528 -16.27 3.31 18.43
C LEU A 528 -16.48 1.81 18.26
N ARG A 529 -17.63 1.40 17.74
CA ARG A 529 -18.00 -0.02 17.60
C ARG A 529 -18.43 -0.36 16.17
N GLY A 530 -18.18 0.53 15.21
CA GLY A 530 -18.46 0.31 13.79
C GLY A 530 -19.90 -0.08 13.46
N LYS A 531 -20.86 0.29 14.32
CA LYS A 531 -22.27 -0.01 14.07
C LYS A 531 -22.74 0.79 12.86
N ARG A 532 -23.56 0.16 12.02
CA ARG A 532 -24.11 0.76 10.81
C ARG A 532 -25.58 0.40 10.66
N GLN A 533 -26.33 1.29 10.02
CA GLN A 533 -27.73 1.09 9.64
C GLN A 533 -27.89 1.03 8.11
N ARG A 534 -26.94 1.60 7.36
CA ARG A 534 -26.99 1.70 5.90
C ARG A 534 -26.19 0.57 5.27
N ASP A 535 -26.63 -0.67 5.40
CA ASP A 535 -25.89 -1.88 4.96
C ASP A 535 -25.64 -1.97 3.45
N TYR A 536 -26.33 -1.13 2.68
CA TYR A 536 -26.17 -0.98 1.25
C TYR A 536 -24.96 -0.10 0.83
N LEU A 537 -24.29 0.61 1.75
CA LEU A 537 -23.07 1.37 1.44
C LEU A 537 -21.84 0.45 1.38
N ASP A 538 -21.03 0.52 0.32
CA ASP A 538 -19.82 -0.32 0.24
C ASP A 538 -18.70 0.16 1.16
N ALA A 539 -18.59 1.49 1.32
CA ALA A 539 -17.60 2.11 2.19
C ALA A 539 -17.79 1.68 3.64
N ALA A 540 -16.69 1.27 4.28
CA ALA A 540 -16.68 0.93 5.69
C ALA A 540 -16.32 2.17 6.53
N MET A 541 -17.03 2.36 7.65
CA MET A 541 -16.70 3.46 8.56
C MET A 541 -15.43 3.14 9.35
N PRO A 542 -14.37 3.94 9.21
CA PRO A 542 -13.09 3.68 9.88
C PRO A 542 -13.22 3.74 11.40
N GLN A 543 -12.50 2.86 12.09
CA GLN A 543 -12.37 2.89 13.54
C GLN A 543 -10.97 3.42 13.91
N PHE A 544 -10.94 4.57 14.58
CA PHE A 544 -9.70 5.25 14.98
C PHE A 544 -9.28 4.90 16.42
N GLY A 545 -10.11 4.17 17.17
CA GLY A 545 -9.89 3.80 18.57
C GLY A 545 -10.41 4.84 19.57
N ALA A 546 -10.96 4.39 20.69
CA ALA A 546 -11.64 5.25 21.67
C ALA A 546 -10.74 6.33 22.29
N ALA A 547 -9.45 6.02 22.51
CA ALA A 547 -8.49 7.01 23.02
C ALA A 547 -8.25 8.18 22.05
N ASN A 548 -8.54 7.99 20.75
CA ASN A 548 -8.26 8.95 19.69
C ASN A 548 -9.48 9.80 19.33
N VAL A 549 -10.69 9.23 19.38
CA VAL A 549 -11.93 9.91 18.91
C VAL A 549 -13.11 9.80 19.87
N GLY A 550 -12.99 9.13 21.01
CA GLY A 550 -14.11 8.91 21.95
C GLY A 550 -14.72 10.21 22.49
N HIS A 551 -13.90 11.25 22.68
CA HIS A 551 -14.36 12.57 23.12
C HIS A 551 -15.29 13.26 22.12
N LEU A 552 -15.32 12.83 20.84
CA LEU A 552 -16.22 13.40 19.85
C LEU A 552 -17.70 13.18 20.19
N VAL A 553 -18.03 12.09 20.90
CA VAL A 553 -19.41 11.78 21.31
C VAL A 553 -20.00 12.93 22.12
N ASP A 554 -19.27 13.40 23.12
CA ASP A 554 -19.70 14.52 23.96
C ASP A 554 -19.60 15.87 23.25
N LEU A 555 -18.61 16.04 22.36
CA LEU A 555 -18.44 17.29 21.62
C LEU A 555 -19.56 17.52 20.63
N PHE A 556 -20.00 16.49 19.90
CA PHE A 556 -21.15 16.62 19.00
C PHE A 556 -22.38 17.11 19.76
N GLY A 557 -22.71 16.50 20.91
CA GLY A 557 -23.87 16.90 21.71
C GLY A 557 -23.78 18.30 22.31
N ARG A 558 -22.57 18.83 22.52
CA ARG A 558 -22.35 20.20 23.03
C ARG A 558 -22.34 21.27 21.94
N VAL A 559 -21.84 20.93 20.75
CA VAL A 559 -21.62 21.88 19.66
C VAL A 559 -22.84 21.97 18.74
N ASP A 560 -23.56 20.87 18.55
CA ASP A 560 -24.67 20.81 17.63
C ASP A 560 -25.99 21.15 18.33
N SER A 561 -26.68 22.17 17.80
CA SER A 561 -28.05 22.53 18.18
C SER A 561 -28.92 22.61 16.92
N LEU A 562 -30.24 22.47 17.11
CA LEU A 562 -31.23 22.82 16.09
C LEU A 562 -31.80 24.20 16.41
N GLU A 563 -32.27 24.91 15.38
CA GLU A 563 -32.97 26.17 15.57
C GLU A 563 -34.25 25.96 16.40
N GLU A 564 -34.50 26.86 17.34
CA GLU A 564 -35.76 26.86 18.09
C GLU A 564 -36.90 27.31 17.17
N VAL A 565 -37.80 26.40 16.84
CA VAL A 565 -39.01 26.70 16.08
C VAL A 565 -40.16 26.93 17.06
N THR A 566 -40.62 28.17 17.17
CA THR A 566 -41.87 28.49 17.86
C THR A 566 -43.07 28.11 16.99
N PHE A 567 -43.79 27.05 17.37
CA PHE A 567 -45.07 26.72 16.75
C PHE A 567 -46.15 27.68 17.27
N PRO A 568 -46.95 28.31 16.39
CA PRO A 568 -48.09 29.10 16.84
C PRO A 568 -49.07 28.19 17.59
N ARG A 569 -49.55 28.64 18.76
CA ARG A 569 -50.65 27.95 19.44
C ARG A 569 -51.89 28.05 18.55
N ILE A 570 -52.32 26.92 18.01
CA ILE A 570 -53.61 26.84 17.32
C ILE A 570 -54.68 27.01 18.40
N ALA A 571 -55.45 28.09 18.30
CA ALA A 571 -56.51 28.47 19.23
C ALA A 571 -57.71 27.52 19.16
#